data_AF-A0A4Q3JAJ2-F1
#
_entry.id   AF-A0A4Q3JAJ2-F1
#
_cell.length_a   1.000
_cell.length_b   1.000
_cell.length_c   1.000
_cell.angle_alpha   90.00
_cell.angle_beta   90.00
_cell.angle_gamma   90.00
#
_symmetry.space_group_name_H-M   'P 1'
#
loop_
_entity.id
_entity.type
_entity.pdbx_description
1 polymer ?
#
loop_
_entity_poly.entity_id
_entity_poly.type
_entity_poly.pdbx_seq_one_letter_code
_entity_poly.pdbx_strand_id
1 'polypeptide(L)'
;MTKLPLLTIAAPCPEDWSAMAGDDRSRHCDRCQTSVVDLSALSADEARRTLDHPDRPACVRYLRAPDGAIITRTDQQLRLAALLRAMTSRPPPG
;
A
#
# COMPACT_ATOMS: atom_id res chain seq x y z
N MET A 1 -17.06 5.59 5.15
CA MET A 1 -15.62 5.39 5.42
C MET A 1 -15.42 3.93 5.80
N THR A 2 -15.12 3.07 4.82
CA THR A 2 -15.00 1.63 5.09
C THR A 2 -13.59 1.35 5.62
N LYS A 3 -13.43 1.40 6.95
CA LYS A 3 -12.20 0.99 7.63
C LYS A 3 -12.00 -0.52 7.42
N LEU A 4 -10.83 -0.95 6.94
CA LEU A 4 -10.50 -2.38 6.93
C LEU A 4 -10.38 -2.87 8.38
N PRO A 5 -10.95 -4.05 8.72
CA PRO A 5 -10.81 -4.62 10.05
C PRO A 5 -9.33 -4.88 10.37
N LEU A 6 -9.05 -5.13 11.65
CA LEU A 6 -7.73 -5.54 12.13
C LEU A 6 -7.27 -6.77 11.33
N LEU A 7 -6.29 -6.61 10.46
CA LEU A 7 -5.62 -7.71 9.76
C LEU A 7 -4.38 -8.13 10.56
N THR A 8 -4.15 -9.43 10.65
CA THR A 8 -2.95 -10.02 11.24
C THR A 8 -2.26 -10.86 10.18
N ILE A 9 -0.96 -10.64 9.98
CA ILE A 9 -0.15 -11.47 9.09
C ILE A 9 0.21 -12.75 9.85
N ALA A 10 -0.41 -13.87 9.46
CA ALA A 10 -0.18 -15.16 10.11
C ALA A 10 1.25 -15.70 9.91
N ALA A 11 1.85 -15.43 8.74
CA ALA A 11 3.19 -15.87 8.38
C ALA A 11 4.02 -14.66 7.87
N PRO A 12 4.71 -13.94 8.76
CA PRO A 12 5.50 -12.78 8.36
C PRO A 12 6.71 -13.20 7.51
N CYS A 13 6.92 -12.50 6.40
CA CYS A 13 8.14 -12.62 5.59
C CYS A 13 9.22 -11.70 6.20
N PRO A 14 10.44 -12.20 6.45
CA PRO A 14 11.52 -11.39 7.02
C PRO A 14 12.29 -10.58 5.98
N GLU A 15 12.02 -10.75 4.68
CA GLU A 15 12.74 -10.04 3.62
C GLU A 15 12.45 -8.54 3.65
N ASP A 16 13.48 -7.75 3.34
CA ASP A 16 13.33 -6.31 3.22
C ASP A 16 12.60 -5.95 1.93
N TRP A 17 11.48 -5.24 2.06
CA TRP A 17 10.73 -4.68 0.95
C TRP A 17 11.58 -3.79 0.04
N SER A 18 12.55 -3.07 0.60
CA SER A 18 13.42 -2.17 -0.16
C SER A 18 14.31 -2.93 -1.17
N ALA A 19 14.65 -4.18 -0.85
CA ALA A 19 15.45 -5.08 -1.68
C ALA A 19 14.61 -5.85 -2.73
N MET A 20 13.29 -5.82 -2.63
CA MET A 20 12.39 -6.48 -3.60
C MET A 20 12.25 -5.67 -4.89
N ALA A 21 12.09 -6.37 -6.02
CA ALA A 21 11.89 -5.75 -7.33
C ALA A 21 10.41 -5.41 -7.59
N GLY A 22 10.12 -4.20 -8.08
CA GLY A 22 8.77 -3.77 -8.43
C GLY A 22 8.57 -2.28 -8.20
N ASP A 23 7.32 -1.88 -7.91
CA ASP A 23 6.95 -0.49 -7.66
C ASP A 23 6.48 -0.26 -6.21
N ASP A 24 5.86 0.89 -5.95
CA ASP A 24 5.35 1.24 -4.62
C ASP A 24 4.04 0.52 -4.27
N ARG A 25 3.36 -0.09 -5.24
CA ARG A 25 2.12 -0.85 -5.02
C ARG A 25 2.39 -2.33 -4.83
N SER A 26 3.29 -2.92 -5.61
CA SER A 26 3.61 -4.33 -5.54
C SER A 26 5.05 -4.62 -5.92
N ARG A 27 5.67 -5.53 -5.16
CA ARG A 27 7.02 -6.03 -5.40
C ARG A 27 7.07 -7.54 -5.33
N HIS A 28 7.94 -8.15 -6.11
CA HIS A 28 8.18 -9.58 -6.07
C HIS A 28 9.19 -9.92 -4.97
N CYS A 29 8.81 -10.86 -4.09
CA CYS A 29 9.70 -11.42 -3.09
C CYS A 29 10.26 -12.75 -3.62
N ASP A 30 11.56 -12.79 -3.93
CA ASP A 30 12.23 -13.99 -4.43
C ASP A 30 12.23 -15.13 -3.40
N ARG A 31 12.21 -14.83 -2.09
CA ARG A 31 12.16 -15.87 -1.06
C ARG A 31 10.81 -16.57 -0.98
N CYS A 32 9.72 -15.78 -1.02
CA CYS A 32 8.36 -16.31 -0.95
C CYS A 32 7.81 -16.70 -2.32
N GLN A 33 8.54 -16.39 -3.40
CA GLN A 33 8.15 -16.65 -4.79
C GLN A 33 6.75 -16.10 -5.10
N THR A 34 6.44 -14.91 -4.57
CA THR A 34 5.13 -14.28 -4.71
C THR A 34 5.24 -12.77 -4.69
N SER A 35 4.23 -12.10 -5.25
CA SER A 35 4.10 -10.65 -5.16
C SER A 35 3.56 -10.26 -3.79
N VAL A 36 4.28 -9.33 -3.16
CA VAL A 36 3.87 -8.65 -1.94
C VAL A 36 3.19 -7.34 -2.36
N VAL A 37 1.98 -7.10 -1.85
CA VAL A 37 1.18 -5.89 -2.18
C VAL A 37 1.19 -4.95 -0.97
N ASP A 38 1.50 -3.66 -1.19
CA ASP A 38 1.40 -2.65 -0.15
C ASP A 38 -0.03 -2.09 -0.09
N LEU A 39 -0.81 -2.50 0.91
CA LEU A 39 -2.19 -2.03 1.09
C LEU A 39 -2.25 -0.52 1.41
N SER A 40 -1.18 0.06 1.93
CA SER A 40 -1.11 1.50 2.18
C SER A 40 -0.94 2.33 0.91
N ALA A 41 -0.52 1.70 -0.19
CA ALA A 41 -0.51 2.31 -1.52
C ALA A 41 -1.86 2.18 -2.25
N LEU A 42 -2.81 1.41 -1.70
CA LEU A 42 -4.12 1.10 -2.29
C LEU A 42 -5.25 1.85 -1.61
N SER A 43 -6.34 2.12 -2.32
CA SER A 43 -7.60 2.54 -1.68
C SER A 43 -8.20 1.42 -0.84
N ALA A 44 -9.15 1.74 0.04
CA ALA A 44 -9.82 0.73 0.87
C ALA A 44 -10.50 -0.36 0.02
N ASP A 45 -11.09 -0.01 -1.12
CA ASP A 45 -11.75 -0.97 -2.01
C ASP A 45 -10.74 -1.84 -2.77
N GLU A 46 -9.64 -1.24 -3.23
CA GLU A 46 -8.53 -1.98 -3.86
C GLU A 46 -7.89 -2.97 -2.87
N ALA A 47 -7.67 -2.52 -1.62
CA ALA A 47 -7.17 -3.37 -0.54
C ALA A 47 -8.15 -4.52 -0.23
N ARG A 48 -9.46 -4.25 -0.20
CA ARG A 48 -10.47 -5.29 -0.01
C ARG A 48 -10.39 -6.35 -1.10
N ARG A 49 -10.38 -5.93 -2.38
CA ARG A 49 -10.29 -6.85 -3.52
C ARG A 49 -9.02 -7.69 -3.48
N THR A 50 -7.90 -7.11 -3.07
CA THR A 50 -6.63 -7.83 -2.92
C THR A 50 -6.72 -8.96 -1.89
N LEU A 51 -7.51 -8.76 -0.82
CA LEU A 51 -7.70 -9.73 0.25
C LEU A 51 -8.83 -10.73 -0.03
N ASP A 52 -9.73 -10.44 -0.97
CA ASP A 52 -10.95 -11.21 -1.26
C ASP A 52 -10.68 -12.36 -2.25
N HIS A 53 -9.68 -13.18 -1.93
CA HIS A 53 -9.28 -14.34 -2.71
C HIS A 53 -9.16 -15.58 -1.80
N PRO A 54 -10.19 -16.44 -1.75
CA PRO A 54 -10.21 -17.58 -0.83
C PRO A 54 -9.17 -18.66 -1.19
N ASP A 55 -8.87 -18.82 -2.48
CA ASP A 55 -7.99 -19.90 -2.97
C ASP A 55 -6.50 -19.56 -2.90
N ARG A 56 -6.14 -18.30 -2.60
CA ARG A 56 -4.75 -17.86 -2.55
C ARG A 56 -4.56 -16.78 -1.49
N PRO A 57 -3.86 -17.06 -0.38
CA PRO A 57 -3.58 -16.04 0.62
C PRO A 57 -2.71 -14.94 0.00
N ALA A 58 -3.15 -13.69 0.15
CA ALA A 58 -2.41 -12.53 -0.32
C ALA A 58 -1.17 -12.30 0.56
N CYS A 59 -0.01 -12.11 -0.06
CA CYS A 59 1.17 -11.60 0.64
C CYS A 59 1.10 -10.07 0.64
N VAL A 60 1.05 -9.46 1.82
CA VAL A 60 0.78 -8.03 1.94
C VAL A 60 1.70 -7.38 2.95
N ARG A 61 1.92 -6.08 2.78
CA ARG A 61 2.43 -5.17 3.80
C ARG A 61 1.45 -4.02 3.98
N TYR A 62 1.52 -3.37 5.13
CA TYR A 62 0.70 -2.20 5.42
C TYR A 62 1.25 -1.43 6.60
N LEU A 63 0.97 -0.13 6.62
CA LEU A 63 1.12 0.71 7.78
C LEU A 63 -0.11 0.60 8.68
N ARG A 64 0.11 0.67 9.99
CA ARG A 64 -0.93 0.61 11.01
C ARG A 64 -1.00 1.93 11.75
N ALA A 65 -2.20 2.49 11.87
CA ALA A 65 -2.45 3.66 12.71
C ALA A 65 -2.40 3.28 14.20
N PRO A 66 -2.23 4.26 15.11
CA PRO A 66 -2.16 3.99 16.56
C PRO A 66 -3.39 3.26 17.12
N ASP A 67 -4.57 3.45 16.52
CA ASP A 67 -5.83 2.79 16.89
C ASP A 67 -5.97 1.37 16.28
N GLY A 68 -4.91 0.87 15.65
CA GLY A 68 -4.86 -0.44 15.01
C GLY A 68 -5.39 -0.48 13.58
N ALA A 69 -5.95 0.62 13.04
CA ALA A 69 -6.47 0.66 11.68
C ALA A 69 -5.38 0.41 10.64
N ILE A 70 -5.72 -0.29 9.55
CA ILE A 70 -4.88 -0.33 8.36
C ILE A 70 -4.96 1.02 7.66
N ILE A 71 -3.81 1.63 7.42
CA ILE A 71 -3.72 2.85 6.62
C ILE A 71 -3.85 2.44 5.16
N THR A 72 -4.80 3.06 4.46
CA THR A 72 -5.00 2.94 3.01
C THR A 72 -4.93 4.32 2.40
N ARG A 73 -4.68 4.38 1.09
CA ARG A 73 -4.67 5.62 0.33
C ARG A 73 -6.07 6.22 0.29
N THR A 74 -6.16 7.47 0.72
CA THR A 74 -7.41 8.24 0.76
C THR A 74 -7.45 9.30 -0.34
N ASP A 75 -8.66 9.75 -0.69
CA ASP A 75 -8.85 10.86 -1.64
C ASP A 75 -8.18 12.15 -1.16
N GLN A 76 -8.16 12.39 0.16
CA GLN A 76 -7.50 13.55 0.74
C GLN A 76 -5.99 13.53 0.49
N GLN A 77 -5.35 12.36 0.62
CA GLN A 77 -3.92 12.19 0.32
C GLN A 77 -3.63 12.41 -1.17
N LEU A 78 -4.48 11.90 -2.06
CA LEU A 78 -4.35 12.13 -3.50
C LEU A 78 -4.49 13.61 -3.87
N ARG A 79 -5.49 14.31 -3.31
CA ARG A 79 -5.68 15.75 -3.51
C ARG A 79 -4.49 16.56 -3.01
N LEU A 80 -3.98 16.25 -1.82
CA LEU A 80 -2.80 16.92 -1.27
C LEU A 80 -1.57 16.71 -2.15
N ALA A 81 -1.32 15.47 -2.59
CA ALA A 81 -0.20 15.18 -3.49
C ALA A 81 -0.32 15.92 -4.83
N ALA A 82 -1.53 16.03 -5.38
CA ALA A 82 -1.78 16.81 -6.60
C ALA A 82 -1.49 18.31 -6.40
N LEU A 83 -1.93 18.89 -5.28
CA LEU A 83 -1.65 20.28 -4.93
C LEU A 83 -0.14 20.53 -4.77
N LEU A 84 0.57 19.66 -4.06
CA LEU A 84 2.04 19.77 -3.87
C LEU A 84 2.79 19.73 -5.21
N ARG A 85 2.39 18.84 -6.12
CA ARG A 85 2.96 18.75 -7.47
C ARG A 85 2.71 20.02 -8.30
N ALA A 86 1.55 20.65 -8.15
CA ALA A 86 1.23 21.90 -8.83
C ALA A 86 2.02 23.10 -8.28
N MET A 87 2.44 23.06 -7.01
CA MET A 87 3.26 24.11 -6.40
C MET A 87 4.72 24.05 -6.84
N THR A 88 5.26 22.85 -7.08
CA THR A 88 6.65 22.66 -7.52
C THR A 88 6.83 22.82 -9.02
N SER A 89 5.76 22.94 -9.80
CA SER A 89 5.79 23.17 -11.25
C SER A 89 5.69 24.66 -11.64
N ARG A 90 5.87 25.61 -10.71
CA ARG A 90 5.98 27.04 -11.09
C ARG A 90 7.21 27.21 -11.98
N PRO A 91 7.08 27.60 -13.26
CA PRO A 91 8.24 27.84 -14.11
C PRO A 91 9.07 29.00 -13.54
N PRO A 92 10.40 28.99 -13.69
CA PRO A 92 11.23 30.11 -13.25
C PRO A 92 10.77 31.39 -13.96
N PRO A 93 10.82 32.58 -13.29
CA PRO A 93 10.62 33.83 -14.01
C PRO A 93 11.72 33.93 -15.08
N GLY A 94 11.29 34.22 -16.31
CA GLY A 94 12.17 34.41 -17.47
C GLY A 94 13.07 35.63 -17.36
#